data_AF-A0ABD5TBT9-F1
#
_entry.id   AF-A0ABD5TBT9-F1
#
_cell.length_a   1.000
_cell.length_b   1.000
_cell.length_c   1.000
_cell.angle_alpha   90.00
_cell.angle_beta   90.00
_cell.angle_gamma   90.00
#
_symmetry.space_group_name_H-M   'P 1'
#
loop_
_entity.id
_entity.type
_entity.pdbx_description
1 polymer ?
#
loop_
_entity_poly.entity_id
_entity_poly.type
_entity_poly.pdbx_seq_one_letter_code
_entity_poly.pdbx_strand_id
1 'polypeptide(L)' 'MVTLGAGALANHDWPDRVRAGEPLDDLDPGVVFAPDASLSDPEVPSDD' A
#
# COMPACT_ATOMS: atom_id res chain seq x y z
N MET A 1 18.44 6.82 -14.69
CA MET A 1 17.24 6.92 -13.82
C MET A 1 16.70 5.51 -13.68
N VAL A 2 16.46 5.07 -12.44
CA VAL A 2 15.89 3.74 -12.14
C VAL A 2 14.52 3.99 -11.52
N THR A 3 13.50 3.25 -11.96
CA THR A 3 12.14 3.35 -11.44
C THR A 3 11.75 2.06 -10.74
N LEU A 4 11.28 2.15 -9.50
CA LEU A 4 10.75 1.02 -8.73
C LEU A 4 9.23 1.16 -8.61
N GLY A 5 8.49 0.21 -9.17
CA GLY A 5 7.02 0.15 -9.06
C GLY A 5 6.61 -0.58 -7.77
N ALA A 6 6.63 -1.91 -7.79
CA ALA A 6 6.18 -2.74 -6.67
C ALA A 6 6.99 -2.52 -5.39
N GLY A 7 8.32 -2.40 -5.50
CA GLY A 7 9.19 -2.19 -4.34
C GLY A 7 8.91 -0.87 -3.60
N ALA A 8 8.60 0.21 -4.33
CA ALA A 8 8.24 1.48 -3.71
C ALA A 8 6.87 1.43 -3.04
N LEU A 9 5.93 0.68 -3.62
CA LEU A 9 4.58 0.53 -3.10
C LEU A 9 4.54 -0.29 -1.79
N ALA A 10 5.40 -1.30 -1.69
CA ALA A 10 5.54 -2.12 -0.48
C ALA A 10 6.36 -1.44 0.63
N ASN A 11 7.17 -0.43 0.28
CA ASN A 11 8.15 0.16 1.18
C ASN A 11 8.10 1.69 1.06
N HIS A 12 7.24 2.36 1.81
CA HIS A 12 7.03 3.81 1.68
C HIS A 12 8.30 4.64 2.01
N ASP A 13 9.23 4.05 2.74
CA ASP A 13 10.54 4.56 3.15
C ASP A 13 11.71 3.97 2.33
N TRP A 14 11.43 3.31 1.20
CA TRP A 14 12.43 2.64 0.37
C TRP A 14 13.66 3.49 0.02
N PRO A 15 13.59 4.83 -0.19
CA PRO A 15 14.78 5.60 -0.50
C PRO A 15 15.79 5.55 0.65
N ASP A 16 15.33 5.57 1.90
CA ASP A 16 16.18 5.56 3.07
C ASP A 16 16.76 4.17 3.31
N ARG A 17 15.93 3.12 3.18
CA ARG A 17 16.37 1.70 3.26
C ARG A 17 17.46 1.39 2.22
N VAL A 18 17.27 1.81 0.97
CA VAL A 18 18.28 1.63 -0.09
C VAL A 18 19.59 2.36 0.25
N ARG A 19 19.52 3.58 0.81
CA ARG A 19 20.74 4.31 1.23
C ARG A 19 21.45 3.62 2.39
N ALA A 20 20.70 2.97 3.28
CA ALA A 20 21.23 2.21 4.41
C ALA A 20 21.74 0.80 4.02
N GLY A 21 21.44 0.33 2.80
CA GLY A 21 21.75 -1.04 2.37
C GLY A 21 20.84 -2.09 2.98
N GLU A 22 19.67 -1.68 3.46
CA GLU A 22 18.66 -2.55 4.06
C GLU A 22 17.85 -3.27 2.97
N PRO A 23 17.39 -4.50 3.24
CA PRO A 23 16.51 -5.21 2.31
C PRO A 23 15.19 -4.45 2.15
N LEU A 24 14.53 -4.62 1.01
CA LEU A 24 13.14 -4.18 0.78
C LEU A 24 12.21 -5.37 0.94
N ASP A 25 11.01 -5.12 1.46
CA ASP A 25 9.97 -6.13 1.59
C ASP A 25 9.29 -6.39 0.25
N ASP A 26 8.79 -7.62 0.08
CA ASP A 26 7.98 -7.99 -1.07
C ASP A 26 6.59 -7.33 -0.99
N LEU A 27 6.01 -7.03 -2.16
CA LEU A 27 4.65 -6.51 -2.24
C LEU A 27 3.64 -7.62 -1.93
N ASP A 28 2.87 -7.45 -0.85
CA ASP A 28 1.66 -8.23 -0.59
C ASP A 28 0.43 -7.52 -1.21
N PRO A 29 -0.11 -8.02 -2.34
CA PRO A 29 -1.25 -7.39 -3.00
C PRO A 29 -2.52 -7.44 -2.14
N GLY A 30 -2.66 -8.46 -1.29
CA GLY A 30 -3.82 -8.67 -0.44
C GLY A 30 -3.89 -7.67 0.73
N VAL A 31 -2.78 -7.03 1.06
CA VAL A 31 -2.72 -5.95 2.05
C VAL A 31 -2.74 -4.59 1.36
N VAL A 32 -1.90 -4.40 0.34
CA VAL A 32 -1.69 -3.08 -0.26
C VAL A 32 -2.89 -2.64 -1.13
N PHE A 33 -3.54 -3.56 -1.83
CA PHE A 33 -4.68 -3.22 -2.68
C PHE A 33 -6.03 -3.59 -2.07
N ALA A 34 -6.04 -4.16 -0.86
CA ALA A 34 -7.31 -4.42 -0.19
C ALA A 34 -7.99 -3.09 0.14
N PRO A 35 -9.29 -2.95 -0.17
CA PRO A 35 -10.05 -1.80 0.27
C PRO A 35 -10.17 -1.84 1.79
N ASP A 36 -9.59 -0.85 2.46
CA ASP A 36 -9.86 -0.54 3.88
C ASP A 36 -10.98 0.50 4.01
N ALA A 37 -11.69 0.76 2.91
CA ALA A 37 -12.80 1.69 2.88
C ALA A 37 -14.04 1.04 3.49
N SER A 38 -14.46 1.55 4.64
CA SER A 38 -15.80 1.33 5.16
C SER A 38 -16.74 2.42 4.65
N LEU A 39 -18.01 2.06 4.46
CA LEU A 39 -19.06 3.05 4.20
C LEU A 39 -19.31 3.85 5.48
N SER A 40 -19.44 5.16 5.36
CA SER A 40 -19.96 5.95 6.47
C SER A 40 -21.45 5.64 6.68
N ASP A 41 -21.96 5.83 7.89
CA ASP A 41 -23.38 5.59 8.24
C ASP A 41 -24.40 6.14 7.21
N PRO A 42 -24.26 7.37 6.65
CA PRO A 42 -25.20 7.86 5.64
C PRO A 42 -25.08 7.19 4.26
N GLU A 43 -24.01 6.44 4.00
CA GLU A 43 -23.75 5.74 2.74
C GLU A 43 -24.18 4.28 2.76
N VAL A 44 -24.63 3.76 3.92
CA VAL A 44 -25.22 2.42 4.03
C VAL A 44 -26.63 2.44 3.42
N PRO A 45 -26.89 1.68 2.34
CA PRO A 45 -28.22 1.64 1.74
C PRO A 45 -29.27 1.16 2.75
N SER A 46 -30.40 1.87 2.83
CA SER A 46 -31.55 1.41 3.61
C SER A 46 -32.33 0.39 2.77
N ASP A 47 -32.67 -0.77 3.37
CA ASP A 47 -33.57 -1.76 2.78
C ASP A 47 -35.01 -1.20 2.80
N ASP A 48 -35.50 -0.64 1.67
CA ASP A 48 -36.92 -0.35 1.43
C ASP A 48 -37.46 -1.28 0.32
#